data_AF-A0A5S4TF02-F1
#
_entry.id   AF-A0A5S4TF02-F1
#
_cell.length_a   1.000
_cell.length_b   1.000
_cell.length_c   1.000
_cell.angle_alpha   90.00
_cell.angle_beta   90.00
_cell.angle_gamma   90.00
#
_symmetry.space_group_name_H-M   'P 1'
#
loop_
_entity.id
_entity.type
_entity.pdbx_description
1 polymer ?
#
loop_
_entity_poly.entity_id
_entity_poly.type
_entity_poly.pdbx_seq_one_letter_code
_entity_poly.pdbx_strand_id
1 'polypeptide(L)'
;TQAYQAWLYLFNEAKKEAQLLKLVFKHHLHHLLTQLVTKRLKAYQKWKDKKQSHYKRLFWSNAIVSVLSNWISDDMVVPAEEMAAMGLPLLT
;
A
#
# COMPACT_ATOMS: atom_id res chain seq x y z
N THR A 1 2.92 13.03 10.98
CA THR A 1 2.93 11.83 11.85
C THR A 1 3.72 10.71 11.18
N GLN A 2 4.05 9.63 11.90
CA GLN A 2 4.74 8.47 11.29
C GLN A 2 3.90 7.82 10.17
N ALA A 3 2.57 7.76 10.34
CA ALA A 3 1.66 7.26 9.32
C ALA A 3 1.67 8.15 8.06
N TYR A 4 1.64 9.48 8.22
CA TYR A 4 1.77 10.43 7.11
C TYR A 4 3.04 10.18 6.29
N GLN A 5 4.20 10.09 6.95
CA GLN A 5 5.48 9.88 6.26
C GLN A 5 5.51 8.55 5.49
N ALA A 6 4.96 7.49 6.08
CA ALA A 6 4.90 6.18 5.44
C ALA A 6 3.97 6.17 4.22
N TRP A 7 2.79 6.80 4.32
CA TRP A 7 1.89 6.95 3.18
C TRP A 7 2.48 7.82 2.08
N LEU A 8 3.07 8.96 2.43
CA LEU A 8 3.72 9.85 1.45
C LEU A 8 4.82 9.12 0.70
N TYR A 9 5.64 8.33 1.41
CA TYR A 9 6.65 7.49 0.77
C TYR A 9 6.02 6.48 -0.20
N LEU A 10 4.99 5.75 0.24
CA LEU A 10 4.30 4.77 -0.61
C LEU A 10 3.70 5.41 -1.86
N PHE A 11 3.04 6.56 -1.74
CA PHE A 11 2.47 7.29 -2.88
C PHE A 11 3.55 7.76 -3.85
N ASN A 12 4.66 8.31 -3.35
CA ASN A 12 5.76 8.75 -4.19
C ASN A 12 6.43 7.61 -4.95
N GLU A 13 6.67 6.46 -4.30
CA GLU A 13 7.22 5.29 -5.00
C GLU A 13 6.21 4.69 -5.99
N ALA A 14 4.93 4.60 -5.61
CA ALA A 14 3.90 4.09 -6.50
C ALA A 14 3.69 4.98 -7.74
N LYS A 15 3.85 6.30 -7.58
CA LYS A 15 3.79 7.27 -8.69
C LYS A 15 4.90 7.07 -9.72
N LYS A 16 6.12 6.74 -9.28
CA LYS A 16 7.24 6.43 -10.19
C LYS A 16 6.92 5.22 -11.08
N GLU A 17 6.22 4.24 -10.53
CA GLU A 17 5.87 2.98 -11.20
C GLU A 17 4.42 2.95 -11.72
N ALA A 18 3.75 4.11 -11.84
CA ALA A 18 2.31 4.18 -12.08
C ALA A 18 1.87 3.48 -13.37
N GLN A 19 2.66 3.55 -14.44
CA GLN A 19 2.34 2.88 -15.71
C GLN A 19 2.32 1.36 -15.56
N LEU A 20 3.33 0.79 -14.90
CA LEU A 20 3.39 -0.64 -14.62
C LEU A 20 2.24 -1.06 -13.70
N LEU A 21 1.98 -0.30 -12.64
CA LEU A 21 0.90 -0.60 -11.70
C LEU A 21 -0.49 -0.52 -12.37
N LYS A 22 -0.72 0.43 -13.28
CA LYS A 22 -1.94 0.46 -14.11
C LYS A 22 -2.11 -0.82 -14.94
N LEU A 23 -1.04 -1.33 -15.55
CA LEU A 23 -1.10 -2.60 -16.28
C LEU A 23 -1.44 -3.77 -15.35
N VAL A 24 -0.80 -3.84 -14.18
CA VAL A 24 -1.10 -4.86 -13.16
C VAL A 24 -2.58 -4.85 -12.78
N PHE A 25 -3.16 -3.66 -12.55
CA PHE A 25 -4.57 -3.54 -12.19
C PHE A 25 -5.52 -3.85 -13.35
N LYS A 26 -5.21 -3.36 -14.56
CA LYS A 26 -5.99 -3.60 -15.78
C LYS A 26 -6.08 -5.09 -16.15
N HIS A 27 -5.01 -5.85 -15.90
CA HIS A 27 -4.97 -7.30 -16.15
C HIS A 27 -5.43 -8.14 -14.94
N HIS A 28 -6.11 -7.55 -13.96
CA HIS A 28 -6.61 -8.22 -12.76
C HIS A 28 -5.53 -8.95 -11.93
N LEU A 29 -4.28 -8.50 -12.03
CA LEU A 29 -3.13 -9.06 -11.31
C LEU A 29 -2.95 -8.49 -9.90
N HIS A 30 -3.96 -7.77 -9.40
CA HIS A 30 -3.98 -7.17 -8.06
C HIS A 30 -3.66 -8.18 -6.94
N HIS A 31 -4.09 -9.44 -7.09
CA HIS A 31 -3.83 -10.51 -6.12
C HIS A 31 -2.33 -10.79 -5.94
N LEU A 32 -1.52 -10.69 -7.01
CA LEU A 32 -0.06 -10.86 -6.93
C LEU A 32 0.58 -9.73 -6.12
N LEU A 33 0.10 -8.49 -6.32
CA LEU A 33 0.57 -7.35 -5.56
C LEU A 33 0.21 -7.48 -4.07
N THR A 34 -1.01 -7.91 -3.75
CA THR A 34 -1.43 -8.19 -2.37
C THR A 34 -0.58 -9.29 -1.73
N GLN A 35 -0.26 -10.36 -2.46
CA GLN A 35 0.63 -11.42 -1.97
C GLN A 35 2.05 -10.90 -1.70
N LEU A 36 2.60 -10.05 -2.58
CA LEU A 36 3.91 -9.42 -2.39
C LEU A 36 3.93 -8.54 -1.14
N VAL A 37 2.93 -7.66 -0.97
CA VAL A 37 2.79 -6.81 0.21
C VAL A 37 2.66 -7.67 1.47
N THR A 38 1.83 -8.72 1.44
CA THR A 38 1.66 -9.66 2.56
C THR A 38 2.99 -10.31 2.96
N LYS A 39 3.79 -10.75 1.97
CA LYS A 39 5.11 -11.35 2.21
C LYS A 39 6.07 -10.36 2.86
N ARG A 40 6.09 -9.11 2.40
CA ARG A 40 6.93 -8.05 2.99
C ARG A 40 6.51 -7.69 4.41
N LEU A 41 5.22 -7.55 4.68
CA LEU A 41 4.72 -7.30 6.04
C LEU A 41 5.05 -8.45 6.99
N LYS A 42 4.94 -9.70 6.54
CA LYS A 42 5.34 -10.87 7.34
C LYS A 42 6.83 -10.84 7.69
N ALA A 43 7.69 -10.49 6.73
CA ALA A 43 9.13 -10.38 6.97
C ALA A 43 9.47 -9.26 7.96
N TYR A 44 8.85 -8.10 7.81
CA TYR A 44 9.02 -6.96 8.73
C TYR A 44 8.55 -7.28 10.16
N GLN A 45 7.43 -7.98 10.31
CA GLN A 45 6.93 -8.43 11.61
C GLN A 45 7.90 -9.41 12.30
N LYS A 46 8.46 -10.36 11.54
CA LYS A 46 9.47 -11.29 12.05
C LYS A 46 10.71 -10.54 12.54
N TRP A 47 11.15 -9.52 11.80
CA TRP A 47 12.29 -8.68 12.20
C TRP A 47 12.00 -7.86 13.47
N LYS A 48 10.76 -7.37 13.65
CA LYS A 48 10.34 -6.64 14.87
C LYS A 48 10.04 -7.53 16.09
N ASP A 49 10.20 -8.85 15.97
CA ASP A 49 9.77 -9.84 16.96
C ASP A 49 8.33 -9.63 17.47
N LYS A 50 7.45 -9.12 16.58
CA LYS A 50 6.04 -8.88 16.88
C LYS A 50 5.19 -9.91 16.16
N LYS A 51 4.45 -10.72 16.92
CA LYS A 51 3.37 -11.56 16.36
C LYS A 51 2.15 -10.70 16.03
N GLN A 52 1.88 -10.50 14.75
CA GLN A 52 0.56 -10.05 14.27
C GLN A 52 -0.25 -11.24 13.77
N SER A 53 -1.57 -11.17 13.97
CA SER A 53 -2.48 -12.18 13.44
C SER A 53 -2.44 -12.21 11.91
N HIS A 54 -2.74 -13.38 11.34
CA HIS A 54 -2.88 -13.55 9.90
C HIS A 54 -3.87 -12.54 9.31
N TYR A 55 -5.02 -12.36 9.95
CA TYR A 55 -6.07 -11.46 9.51
C TYR A 55 -5.66 -9.99 9.54
N LYS A 56 -4.95 -9.52 10.59
CA LYS A 56 -4.43 -8.14 10.62
C LYS A 56 -3.47 -7.87 9.46
N ARG A 57 -2.58 -8.82 9.17
CA ARG A 57 -1.65 -8.68 8.05
C ARG A 57 -2.38 -8.67 6.71
N LEU A 58 -3.37 -9.56 6.52
CA LEU A 58 -4.16 -9.60 5.29
C LEU A 58 -4.98 -8.32 5.12
N PHE A 59 -5.61 -7.84 6.18
CA PHE A 59 -6.33 -6.56 6.21
C PHE A 59 -5.44 -5.43 5.73
N TRP A 60 -4.27 -5.26 6.34
CA TRP A 60 -3.35 -4.19 5.97
C TRP A 60 -2.80 -4.33 4.56
N SER A 61 -2.53 -5.55 4.11
CA SER A 61 -2.06 -5.80 2.74
C SER A 61 -3.11 -5.40 1.71
N ASN A 62 -4.38 -5.76 1.93
CA ASN A 62 -5.47 -5.36 1.06
C ASN A 62 -5.71 -3.85 1.12
N ALA A 63 -5.74 -3.26 2.32
CA ALA A 63 -5.95 -1.82 2.47
C ALA A 63 -4.89 -0.99 1.73
N ILE A 64 -3.61 -1.34 1.86
CA ILE A 64 -2.51 -0.67 1.13
C ILE A 64 -2.71 -0.79 -0.37
N VAL A 65 -2.95 -2.01 -0.87
CA VAL A 65 -3.11 -2.24 -2.31
C VAL A 65 -4.33 -1.52 -2.86
N SER A 66 -5.47 -1.55 -2.16
CA SER A 66 -6.71 -0.89 -2.59
C SER A 66 -6.58 0.63 -2.64
N VAL A 67 -5.94 1.25 -1.65
CA VAL A 67 -5.71 2.71 -1.65
C VAL A 67 -4.83 3.10 -2.83
N LEU A 68 -3.71 2.40 -3.03
CA LEU A 68 -2.80 2.68 -4.15
C LEU A 68 -3.46 2.37 -5.50
N SER A 69 -4.25 1.31 -5.61
CA SER A 69 -4.91 0.96 -6.87
C SER A 69 -5.96 1.98 -7.28
N ASN A 70 -6.76 2.46 -6.33
CA ASN A 70 -7.77 3.48 -6.62
C ASN A 70 -7.11 4.79 -7.04
N TRP A 71 -6.12 5.26 -6.28
CA TRP A 71 -5.39 6.48 -6.57
C TRP A 71 -4.57 6.40 -7.87
N ILE A 72 -4.08 5.23 -8.26
CA ILE A 72 -3.40 5.09 -9.56
C ILE A 72 -4.42 5.03 -10.71
N SER A 73 -5.57 4.41 -10.48
CA SER A 73 -6.60 4.21 -11.51
C SER A 73 -7.33 5.51 -11.87
N ASP A 74 -7.39 6.47 -10.95
CA ASP A 74 -7.90 7.82 -11.22
C ASP A 74 -6.83 8.78 -11.78
N ASP A 75 -5.69 8.27 -12.24
CA ASP A 75 -4.56 9.07 -12.73
C ASP A 75 -3.88 9.94 -11.67
N MET A 76 -4.05 9.62 -10.38
CA MET A 76 -3.41 10.30 -9.25
C MET A 76 -3.79 11.79 -9.20
N VAL A 77 -5.09 12.09 -9.39
CA VAL A 77 -5.60 13.47 -9.43
C VAL A 77 -5.23 14.23 -8.15
N VAL A 78 -5.38 13.57 -7.01
CA VAL A 78 -5.03 14.15 -5.69
C VAL A 78 -3.51 14.03 -5.48
N PRO A 79 -2.79 15.11 -5.12
CA PRO A 79 -1.37 15.04 -4.82
C PRO A 79 -1.01 14.04 -3.71
N ALA A 80 0.20 13.48 -3.75
CA ALA A 80 0.65 12.48 -2.78
C ALA A 80 0.66 13.02 -1.34
N GLU A 81 1.00 14.30 -1.18
CA GLU A 81 1.00 15.02 0.09
C GLU A 81 -0.41 15.13 0.68
N GLU A 82 -1.40 15.44 -0.16
CA GLU A 82 -2.80 15.52 0.24
C GLU A 82 -3.39 14.14 0.57
N MET A 83 -3.08 13.14 -0.26
CA MET A 83 -3.46 11.74 0.01
C MET A 83 -2.88 11.25 1.34
N ALA A 84 -1.60 11.54 1.62
CA ALA A 84 -0.98 11.20 2.89
C ALA A 84 -1.57 11.98 4.08
N ALA A 85 -2.02 13.21 3.85
CA ALA A 85 -2.65 14.07 4.85
C ALA A 85 -4.06 13.61 5.26
N MET A 86 -4.70 12.68 4.52
CA MET A 86 -6.01 12.12 4.87
C MET A 86 -6.03 11.38 6.22
N GLY A 87 -4.87 11.09 6.81
CA GLY A 87 -4.78 10.51 8.15
C GLY A 87 -5.19 9.03 8.21
N LEU A 88 -5.09 8.33 7.07
CA LEU A 88 -5.36 6.90 7.01
C LEU A 88 -4.45 6.12 7.98
N PRO A 89 -5.00 5.24 8.82
CA PRO A 89 -4.19 4.43 9.71
C PRO A 89 -3.31 3.47 8.91
N LEU A 90 -2.14 3.11 9.45
CA LEU A 90 -1.21 2.21 8.78
C LEU A 90 -0.51 1.31 9.80
N LEU A 91 -0.74 0.01 9.67
CA LEU A 91 -0.07 -1.04 10.47
C LEU A 91 -0.20 -0.89 11.99
N THR A 92 -1.27 -0.25 12.45
CA THR A 92 -1.63 -0.11 13.87
C THR A 92 -2.27 -1.38 14.43
#